data_AF-A0A098E5W6-F1
#
_entry.id   AF-A0A098E5W6-F1
#
_cell.length_a   1.000
_cell.length_b   1.000
_cell.length_c   1.000
_cell.angle_alpha   90.00
_cell.angle_beta   90.00
_cell.angle_gamma   90.00
#
_symmetry.space_group_name_H-M   'P 1'
#
loop_
_entity.id
_entity.type
_entity.pdbx_description
1 polymer ?
#
loop_
_entity_poly.entity_id
_entity_poly.type
_entity_poly.pdbx_seq_one_letter_code
_entity_poly.pdbx_strand_id
1 'polypeptide(L)'
;MHLTMLKIRVEEIKGLTISIERIANDRANKILSEGRDEISLIKKQIIANAKINAKDEIEKEKSFWIENVFEMARKKILTLSDTEKTALLASLSKGGEGFNIYVDKKYSPLMKNIAHKTTDMDFGIIMESKDGKIRIDNTLDNRMKMIRQQIIPEIAKILFK
;
A
#
# COMPACT_ATOMS: atom_id res chain seq x y z
N MET A 1 -20.01 86.24 6.60
CA MET A 1 -18.81 85.37 6.63
C MET A 1 -19.05 84.05 7.40
N HIS A 2 -19.67 84.07 8.58
CA HIS A 2 -19.84 82.88 9.43
C HIS A 2 -20.77 81.78 8.88
N LEU A 3 -21.88 82.16 8.22
CA LEU A 3 -22.84 81.24 7.61
C LEU A 3 -22.27 80.49 6.39
N THR A 4 -21.42 81.14 5.60
CA THR A 4 -20.75 80.53 4.45
C THR A 4 -19.75 79.46 4.89
N MET A 5 -19.00 79.73 5.96
CA MET A 5 -18.07 78.75 6.56
C MET A 5 -18.80 77.52 7.10
N LEU A 6 -19.98 77.69 7.71
CA LEU A 6 -20.78 76.58 8.20
C LEU A 6 -21.30 75.68 7.08
N LYS A 7 -21.72 76.25 5.95
CA LYS A 7 -22.16 75.48 4.77
C LYS A 7 -21.03 74.62 4.19
N ILE A 8 -19.83 75.19 4.03
CA ILE A 8 -18.65 74.48 3.52
C ILE A 8 -18.32 73.27 4.41
N ARG A 9 -18.31 73.46 5.74
CA ARG A 9 -18.06 72.36 6.69
C ARG A 9 -19.12 71.27 6.64
N VAL A 10 -20.38 71.61 6.41
CA VAL A 10 -21.47 70.62 6.26
C VAL A 10 -21.30 69.81 4.97
N GLU A 11 -20.88 70.43 3.87
CA GLU A 11 -20.55 69.71 2.63
C GLU A 11 -19.32 68.81 2.79
N GLU A 12 -18.29 69.26 3.49
CA GLU A 12 -17.11 68.44 3.82
C GLU A 12 -17.49 67.21 4.66
N ILE A 13 -18.35 67.37 5.68
CA ILE A 13 -18.86 66.26 6.50
C ILE A 13 -19.63 65.26 5.64
N LYS A 14 -20.52 65.73 4.75
CA LYS A 14 -21.26 64.86 3.84
C LYS A 14 -20.32 64.09 2.89
N GLY A 15 -19.30 64.76 2.34
CA GLY A 15 -18.28 64.12 1.51
C GLY A 15 -17.49 63.06 2.28
N LEU A 16 -17.15 63.34 3.54
CA LEU A 16 -16.50 62.38 4.43
C LEU A 16 -17.38 61.15 4.68
N THR A 17 -18.68 61.32 4.97
CA THR A 17 -19.61 60.20 5.16
C THR A 17 -19.67 59.30 3.93
N ILE A 18 -19.83 59.88 2.74
CA ILE A 18 -19.85 59.12 1.47
C ILE A 18 -18.53 58.36 1.27
N SER A 19 -17.39 58.98 1.57
CA SER A 19 -16.08 58.34 1.45
C SER A 19 -15.91 57.17 2.42
N ILE A 20 -16.41 57.31 3.67
CA ILE A 20 -16.39 56.27 4.70
C ILE A 20 -17.26 55.09 4.26
N GLU A 21 -18.47 55.36 3.77
CA GLU A 21 -19.37 54.33 3.26
C GLU A 21 -18.77 53.57 2.08
N ARG A 22 -18.13 54.26 1.14
CA ARG A 22 -17.44 53.62 0.02
C ARG A 22 -16.32 52.70 0.50
N ILE A 23 -15.45 53.18 1.40
CA ILE A 23 -14.34 52.37 1.95
C ILE A 23 -14.88 51.16 2.73
N ALA A 24 -15.97 51.33 3.49
CA ALA A 24 -16.61 50.24 4.20
C ALA A 24 -17.14 49.16 3.24
N ASN A 25 -17.81 49.58 2.16
CA ASN A 25 -18.32 48.67 1.12
C ASN A 25 -17.21 47.97 0.35
N ASP A 26 -16.15 48.68 -0.03
CA ASP A 26 -15.01 48.09 -0.75
C ASP A 26 -14.29 47.04 0.11
N ARG A 27 -14.11 47.33 1.41
CA ARG A 27 -13.56 46.36 2.37
C ARG A 27 -14.47 45.16 2.56
N ALA A 28 -15.78 45.38 2.70
CA ALA A 28 -16.76 44.30 2.82
C ALA A 28 -16.73 43.39 1.59
N ASN A 29 -16.70 43.96 0.38
CA ASN A 29 -16.61 43.21 -0.87
C ASN A 29 -15.29 42.43 -0.98
N LYS A 30 -14.17 43.03 -0.58
CA LYS A 30 -12.87 42.37 -0.57
C LYS A 30 -12.86 41.15 0.36
N ILE A 31 -13.33 41.32 1.60
CA ILE A 31 -13.45 40.23 2.59
C ILE A 31 -14.35 39.10 2.04
N LEU A 32 -15.48 39.46 1.44
CA LEU A 32 -16.39 38.47 0.85
C LEU A 32 -15.76 37.72 -0.34
N SER A 33 -14.97 38.41 -1.16
CA SER A 33 -14.26 37.79 -2.28
C SER A 33 -13.17 36.83 -1.78
N GLU A 34 -12.31 37.28 -0.87
CA GLU A 34 -11.24 36.47 -0.27
C GLU A 34 -11.83 35.25 0.44
N GLY A 35 -12.90 35.43 1.21
CA GLY A 35 -13.59 34.32 1.87
C GLY A 35 -14.19 33.30 0.89
N ARG A 36 -14.71 33.75 -0.27
CA ARG A 36 -15.20 32.83 -1.32
C ARG A 36 -14.06 32.00 -1.92
N ASP A 37 -12.91 32.62 -2.16
CA ASP A 37 -11.74 31.93 -2.70
C ASP A 37 -11.18 30.92 -1.70
N GLU A 38 -11.10 31.28 -0.41
CA GLU A 38 -10.74 30.35 0.67
C GLU A 38 -11.70 29.17 0.77
N ILE A 39 -13.01 29.41 0.77
CA ILE A 39 -14.02 28.34 0.79
C ILE A 39 -13.86 27.42 -0.42
N SER A 40 -13.58 27.97 -1.60
CA SER A 40 -13.35 27.20 -2.82
C SER A 40 -12.12 26.29 -2.68
N LEU A 41 -11.01 26.81 -2.12
CA LEU A 41 -9.80 26.04 -1.87
C LEU A 41 -10.04 24.93 -0.84
N ILE A 42 -10.66 25.25 0.29
CA ILE A 42 -10.99 24.28 1.35
C ILE A 42 -11.90 23.17 0.78
N LYS A 43 -12.93 23.53 0.01
CA LYS A 43 -13.82 22.55 -0.63
C LYS A 43 -13.05 21.61 -1.55
N LYS A 44 -12.14 22.14 -2.38
CA LYS A 44 -11.28 21.32 -3.26
C LYS A 44 -10.42 20.36 -2.45
N GLN A 45 -9.80 20.84 -1.37
CA GLN A 45 -8.99 20.01 -0.48
C GLN A 45 -9.81 18.90 0.18
N ILE A 46 -10.99 19.22 0.71
CA ILE A 46 -11.89 18.22 1.33
C ILE A 46 -12.23 17.12 0.32
N ILE A 47 -12.63 17.48 -0.90
CA ILE A 47 -12.98 16.51 -1.94
C ILE A 47 -11.77 15.68 -2.34
N ALA A 48 -10.59 16.29 -2.50
CA ALA A 48 -9.36 15.59 -2.84
C ALA A 48 -8.97 14.58 -1.76
N ASN A 49 -8.97 15.02 -0.49
CA ASN A 49 -8.65 14.17 0.65
C ASN A 49 -9.66 13.03 0.81
N ALA A 50 -10.95 13.30 0.64
CA ALA A 50 -11.98 12.27 0.68
C ALA A 50 -11.77 11.21 -0.41
N LYS A 51 -11.41 11.61 -1.63
CA LYS A 51 -11.10 10.68 -2.74
C LYS A 51 -9.86 9.84 -2.45
N ILE A 52 -8.79 10.45 -1.92
CA ILE A 52 -7.57 9.74 -1.54
C ILE A 52 -7.88 8.71 -0.45
N ASN A 53 -8.53 9.13 0.62
CA ASN A 53 -8.88 8.24 1.73
C ASN A 53 -9.76 7.07 1.27
N ALA A 54 -10.76 7.33 0.43
CA ALA A 54 -11.61 6.28 -0.12
C ALA A 54 -10.82 5.29 -0.98
N LYS A 55 -9.91 5.78 -1.81
CA LYS A 55 -9.04 4.94 -2.63
C LYS A 55 -8.09 4.11 -1.77
N ASP A 56 -7.47 4.72 -0.78
CA ASP A 56 -6.52 4.06 0.11
C ASP A 56 -7.19 2.93 0.89
N GLU A 57 -8.43 3.14 1.37
CA GLU A 57 -9.18 2.12 2.08
C GLU A 57 -9.53 0.93 1.18
N ILE A 58 -9.95 1.20 -0.06
CA ILE A 58 -10.21 0.16 -1.07
C ILE A 58 -8.94 -0.64 -1.36
N GLU A 59 -7.78 0.01 -1.51
CA GLU A 59 -6.52 -0.68 -1.81
C GLU A 59 -6.01 -1.51 -0.63
N LYS A 60 -6.25 -1.08 0.61
CA LYS A 60 -5.97 -1.90 1.81
C LYS A 60 -6.80 -3.17 1.81
N GLU A 61 -8.11 -3.06 1.57
CA GLU A 61 -9.00 -4.22 1.51
C GLU A 61 -8.61 -5.19 0.38
N LYS A 62 -8.29 -4.68 -0.81
CA LYS A 62 -7.79 -5.52 -1.91
C LYS A 62 -6.51 -6.25 -1.53
N SER A 63 -5.57 -5.53 -0.89
CA SER A 63 -4.30 -6.12 -0.44
C SER A 63 -4.54 -7.21 0.60
N PHE A 64 -5.50 -7.03 1.51
CA PHE A 64 -5.91 -8.04 2.48
C PHE A 64 -6.42 -9.31 1.80
N TRP A 65 -7.30 -9.18 0.81
CA TRP A 65 -7.80 -10.33 0.05
C TRP A 65 -6.71 -11.06 -0.74
N ILE A 66 -5.79 -10.31 -1.36
CA ILE A 66 -4.64 -10.91 -2.04
C ILE A 66 -3.78 -11.69 -1.03
N GLU A 67 -3.48 -11.12 0.14
CA GLU A 67 -2.69 -11.79 1.18
C GLU A 67 -3.37 -13.08 1.64
N ASN A 68 -4.69 -13.05 1.84
CA ASN A 68 -5.45 -14.23 2.23
C ASN A 68 -5.35 -15.36 1.20
N VAL A 69 -5.31 -15.05 -0.11
CA VAL A 69 -5.13 -16.08 -1.15
C VAL A 69 -3.78 -16.77 -1.00
N PHE A 70 -2.70 -16.02 -0.75
CA PHE A 70 -1.37 -16.61 -0.53
C PHE A 70 -1.31 -17.42 0.76
N GLU A 71 -1.92 -16.94 1.84
CA GLU A 71 -2.00 -17.67 3.11
C GLU A 71 -2.82 -18.97 2.96
N MET A 72 -3.92 -18.94 2.22
CA MET A 72 -4.71 -20.14 1.90
C MET A 72 -3.89 -21.13 1.07
N ALA A 73 -3.15 -20.67 0.06
CA ALA A 73 -2.27 -21.51 -0.74
C ALA A 73 -1.16 -22.15 0.11
N ARG A 74 -0.53 -21.36 1.00
CA ARG A 74 0.49 -21.83 1.94
C ARG A 74 -0.06 -22.90 2.87
N LYS A 75 -1.19 -22.64 3.52
CA LYS A 75 -1.87 -23.61 4.39
C LYS A 75 -2.19 -24.89 3.63
N LYS A 76 -2.75 -24.79 2.43
CA LYS A 76 -3.08 -25.95 1.59
C LYS A 76 -1.87 -26.86 1.38
N ILE A 77 -0.70 -26.29 1.06
CA ILE A 77 0.56 -27.05 0.87
C ILE A 77 1.01 -27.70 2.18
N LEU A 78 0.94 -26.98 3.30
CA LEU A 78 1.35 -27.51 4.61
C LEU A 78 0.39 -28.58 5.15
N THR A 79 -0.88 -28.56 4.74
CA THR A 79 -1.90 -29.57 5.11
C THR A 79 -1.94 -30.78 4.17
N LEU A 80 -1.12 -30.82 3.11
CA LEU A 80 -1.03 -31.99 2.23
C LEU A 80 -0.66 -33.25 3.02
N SER A 81 -1.06 -34.41 2.49
CA SER A 81 -0.69 -35.70 3.05
C SER A 81 0.83 -35.91 3.01
N ASP A 82 1.34 -36.78 3.87
CA ASP A 82 2.76 -37.11 3.90
C ASP A 82 3.26 -37.71 2.57
N THR A 83 2.38 -38.41 1.85
CA THR A 83 2.69 -38.96 0.52
C THR A 83 2.94 -37.86 -0.51
N GLU A 84 2.06 -36.84 -0.57
CA GLU A 84 2.18 -35.70 -1.47
C GLU A 84 3.37 -34.82 -1.10
N LYS A 85 3.61 -34.60 0.21
CA LYS A 85 4.79 -33.87 0.69
C LYS A 85 6.09 -34.57 0.28
N THR A 86 6.14 -35.90 0.38
CA THR A 86 7.31 -36.68 -0.05
C THR A 86 7.53 -36.53 -1.56
N ALA A 87 6.47 -36.60 -2.36
CA ALA A 87 6.55 -36.39 -3.80
C ALA A 87 7.04 -34.98 -4.17
N LEU A 88 6.54 -33.95 -3.47
CA LEU A 88 6.97 -32.56 -3.63
C LEU A 88 8.46 -32.39 -3.30
N LEU A 89 8.91 -32.86 -2.14
CA LEU A 89 10.32 -32.78 -1.75
C LEU A 89 11.22 -33.58 -2.71
N ALA A 90 10.77 -34.73 -3.20
CA ALA A 90 11.48 -35.48 -4.24
C ALA A 90 11.60 -34.69 -5.55
N SER A 91 10.55 -33.97 -5.96
CA SER A 91 10.60 -33.11 -7.14
C SER A 91 11.53 -31.90 -6.96
N LEU A 92 11.58 -31.32 -5.76
CA LEU A 92 12.42 -30.15 -5.44
C LEU A 92 13.90 -30.51 -5.34
N SER A 93 14.23 -31.79 -5.12
CA SER A 93 15.60 -32.31 -5.06
C SER A 93 16.13 -32.82 -6.41
N LYS A 94 15.29 -32.87 -7.46
CA LYS A 94 15.75 -33.23 -8.81
C LYS A 94 16.77 -32.21 -9.31
N GLY A 95 17.90 -32.70 -9.81
CA GLY A 95 19.01 -31.86 -10.29
C GLY A 95 19.98 -31.41 -9.20
N GLY A 96 19.80 -31.87 -7.95
CA GLY A 96 20.74 -31.62 -6.83
C GLY A 96 21.94 -32.57 -6.79
N GLU A 97 22.26 -33.28 -7.88
CA GLU A 97 23.41 -34.20 -7.93
C GLU A 97 24.70 -33.41 -7.69
N GLY A 98 25.37 -33.69 -6.56
CA GLY A 98 26.58 -32.97 -6.15
C GLY A 98 26.36 -31.79 -5.19
N PHE A 99 25.11 -31.50 -4.79
CA PHE A 99 24.78 -30.48 -3.79
C PHE A 99 24.51 -31.10 -2.41
N ASN A 100 24.78 -30.34 -1.35
CA ASN A 100 24.27 -30.59 -0.01
C ASN A 100 22.81 -30.13 0.05
N ILE A 101 21.92 -31.08 0.35
CA ILE A 101 20.49 -30.84 0.48
C ILE A 101 20.18 -30.59 1.95
N TYR A 102 19.48 -29.50 2.25
CA TYR A 102 18.96 -29.19 3.57
C TYR A 102 17.43 -29.26 3.56
N VAL A 103 16.84 -29.83 4.61
CA VAL A 103 15.39 -29.96 4.83
C VAL A 103 15.06 -29.57 6.28
N ASP A 104 13.83 -29.11 6.55
CA ASP A 104 13.41 -28.87 7.93
C ASP A 104 13.39 -30.16 8.77
N LYS A 105 13.65 -30.02 10.07
CA LYS A 105 13.67 -31.13 11.04
C LYS A 105 12.37 -31.93 11.04
N LYS A 106 11.21 -31.28 10.83
CA LYS A 106 9.89 -31.94 10.84
C LYS A 106 9.70 -32.88 9.66
N TYR A 107 10.32 -32.58 8.51
CA TYR A 107 10.13 -33.33 7.26
C TYR A 107 11.30 -34.27 6.93
N SER A 108 12.37 -34.26 7.71
CA SER A 108 13.48 -35.20 7.60
C SER A 108 13.04 -36.68 7.50
N PRO A 109 12.06 -37.17 8.30
CA PRO A 109 11.60 -38.57 8.20
C PRO A 109 10.94 -38.93 6.86
N LEU A 110 10.47 -37.94 6.09
CA LEU A 110 9.85 -38.15 4.78
C LEU A 110 10.88 -38.35 3.66
N MET A 111 12.13 -37.94 3.89
CA MET A 111 13.21 -37.93 2.89
C MET A 111 14.25 -39.04 3.16
N LYS A 112 13.81 -40.25 3.52
CA LYS A 112 14.73 -41.37 3.83
C LYS A 112 15.58 -41.84 2.65
N ASN A 113 15.11 -41.61 1.42
CA ASN A 113 15.77 -42.11 0.21
C ASN A 113 16.86 -41.17 -0.31
N ILE A 114 17.05 -39.99 0.30
CA ILE A 114 17.97 -38.95 -0.17
C ILE A 114 18.82 -38.47 1.00
N ALA A 115 20.14 -38.42 0.82
CA ALA A 115 21.05 -37.87 1.82
C ALA A 115 20.75 -36.38 2.01
N HIS A 116 20.36 -35.99 3.21
CA HIS A 116 20.00 -34.61 3.54
C HIS A 116 20.51 -34.23 4.93
N LYS A 117 20.69 -32.93 5.14
CA LYS A 117 20.98 -32.30 6.43
C LYS A 117 19.73 -31.61 6.95
N THR A 118 19.61 -31.46 8.26
CA THR A 118 18.51 -30.70 8.84
C THR A 118 18.93 -29.28 9.16
N THR A 119 18.05 -28.32 8.89
CA THR A 119 18.20 -26.92 9.28
C THR A 119 16.85 -26.39 9.74
N ASP A 120 16.83 -25.31 10.51
CA ASP A 120 15.58 -24.65 10.89
C ASP A 120 15.07 -23.83 9.70
N MET A 121 13.96 -24.27 9.11
CA MET A 121 13.27 -23.57 8.02
C MET A 121 11.81 -24.02 7.91
N ASP A 122 11.07 -23.43 7.00
CA ASP A 122 9.71 -23.85 6.66
C ASP A 122 9.72 -25.11 5.75
N PHE A 123 8.65 -25.34 4.99
CA PHE A 123 8.56 -26.49 4.09
C PHE A 123 9.37 -26.26 2.81
N GLY A 124 10.22 -27.20 2.40
CA GLY A 124 10.95 -27.12 1.13
C GLY A 124 12.37 -27.65 1.24
N ILE A 125 13.23 -27.22 0.31
CA ILE A 125 14.61 -27.69 0.20
C ILE A 125 15.55 -26.51 -0.07
N ILE A 126 16.71 -26.50 0.59
CA ILE A 126 17.84 -25.65 0.19
C ILE A 126 18.93 -26.55 -0.35
N MET A 127 19.46 -26.21 -1.53
CA MET A 127 20.60 -26.90 -2.13
C MET A 127 21.82 -26.00 -2.11
N GLU A 128 22.93 -26.51 -1.61
CA GLU A 128 24.19 -25.77 -1.51
C GLU A 128 25.31 -26.58 -2.15
N SER A 129 26.09 -25.99 -3.04
CA SER A 129 27.23 -26.67 -3.65
C SER A 129 28.22 -27.12 -2.58
N LYS A 130 28.99 -28.19 -2.82
CA LYS A 130 30.01 -28.68 -1.89
C LYS A 130 31.07 -27.62 -1.56
N ASP A 131 31.31 -26.69 -2.47
CA ASP A 131 32.23 -25.56 -2.29
C ASP A 131 31.60 -24.34 -1.61
N GLY A 132 30.29 -24.39 -1.29
CA GLY A 132 29.54 -23.30 -0.66
C GLY A 132 29.25 -22.09 -1.55
N LYS A 133 29.66 -22.10 -2.82
CA LYS A 133 29.53 -20.90 -3.69
C LYS A 133 28.14 -20.71 -4.27
N ILE A 134 27.42 -21.82 -4.47
CA ILE A 134 26.09 -21.81 -5.07
C ILE A 134 25.09 -22.26 -4.02
N ARG A 135 24.06 -21.43 -3.80
CA ARG A 135 22.94 -21.73 -2.92
C ARG A 135 21.64 -21.50 -3.65
N ILE A 136 20.81 -22.52 -3.71
CA ILE A 136 19.49 -22.51 -4.35
C ILE A 136 18.46 -22.72 -3.25
N ASP A 137 17.65 -21.69 -3.02
CA ASP A 137 16.61 -21.69 -2.00
C ASP A 137 15.25 -22.05 -2.64
N ASN A 138 14.81 -23.29 -2.43
CA ASN A 138 13.50 -23.79 -2.82
C ASN A 138 12.58 -24.00 -1.61
N THR A 139 12.73 -23.17 -0.58
CA THR A 139 11.73 -23.06 0.49
C THR A 139 10.39 -22.58 -0.05
N LEU A 140 9.31 -22.96 0.64
CA LEU A 140 7.96 -22.56 0.32
C LEU A 140 7.83 -21.03 0.41
N ASP A 141 8.38 -20.42 1.45
CA ASP A 141 8.39 -18.98 1.62
C ASP A 141 9.13 -18.27 0.46
N ASN A 142 10.31 -18.75 0.03
CA ASN A 142 11.02 -18.14 -1.09
C ASN A 142 10.27 -18.30 -2.42
N ARG A 143 9.76 -19.51 -2.71
CA ARG A 143 8.95 -19.78 -3.91
C ARG A 143 7.68 -18.94 -3.94
N MET A 144 6.98 -18.80 -2.81
CA MET A 144 5.79 -17.97 -2.70
C MET A 144 6.10 -16.50 -2.94
N LYS A 145 7.22 -15.97 -2.41
CA LYS A 145 7.67 -14.60 -2.69
C LYS A 145 7.93 -14.37 -4.17
N MET A 146 8.60 -15.31 -4.85
CA MET A 146 8.87 -15.21 -6.28
C MET A 146 7.57 -15.23 -7.11
N ILE A 147 6.68 -16.18 -6.84
CA ILE A 147 5.41 -16.31 -7.57
C ILE A 147 4.51 -15.11 -7.32
N ARG A 148 4.49 -14.57 -6.10
CA ARG A 148 3.68 -13.42 -5.72
C ARG A 148 3.85 -12.25 -6.67
N GLN A 149 5.10 -11.92 -7.03
CA GLN A 149 5.38 -10.81 -7.96
C GLN A 149 4.80 -11.03 -9.36
N GLN A 150 4.68 -12.29 -9.78
CA GLN A 150 4.23 -12.64 -11.13
C GLN A 150 2.71 -12.79 -11.21
N ILE A 151 2.07 -13.35 -10.18
CA ILE A 151 0.67 -13.77 -10.24
C ILE A 151 -0.30 -12.74 -9.64
N ILE A 152 0.17 -11.74 -8.87
CA ILE A 152 -0.69 -10.67 -8.34
C ILE A 152 -1.59 -10.03 -9.42
N PRO A 153 -1.10 -9.68 -10.62
CA PRO A 153 -1.95 -9.12 -11.67
C PRO A 153 -3.09 -10.04 -12.08
N GLU A 154 -2.83 -11.35 -12.14
CA GLU A 154 -3.85 -12.36 -12.48
C GLU A 154 -4.86 -12.54 -11.35
N ILE A 155 -4.40 -12.62 -10.10
CA ILE A 155 -5.27 -12.69 -8.91
C ILE A 155 -6.18 -11.47 -8.86
N ALA A 156 -5.61 -10.26 -9.01
CA ALA A 156 -6.37 -9.02 -8.97
C ALA A 156 -7.44 -8.98 -10.08
N LYS A 157 -7.10 -9.45 -11.29
CA LYS A 157 -8.04 -9.56 -12.41
C LYS A 157 -9.16 -10.57 -12.15
N ILE A 158 -8.94 -11.61 -11.35
CA ILE A 158 -9.99 -12.58 -11.02
C ILE A 158 -10.88 -12.06 -9.89
N LEU A 159 -10.27 -11.48 -8.85
CA LEU A 159 -10.97 -11.08 -7.63
C LEU A 159 -11.72 -9.75 -7.74
N PHE A 160 -11.15 -8.77 -8.46
CA PHE A 160 -11.64 -7.37 -8.46
C PHE A 160 -12.07 -6.89 -9.84
N LYS A 161 -12.28 -7.84 -10.75
CA LYS A 161 -12.60 -7.64 -12.17
C LYS A 161 -13.68 -6.58 -12.42
#